data_AF-A0A7W8YTN4-F1
#
_entry.id   AF-A0A7W8YTN4-F1
#
_cell.length_a   1.000
_cell.length_b   1.000
_cell.length_c   1.000
_cell.angle_alpha   90.00
_cell.angle_beta   90.00
_cell.angle_gamma   90.00
#
_symmetry.space_group_name_H-M   'P 1'
#
loop_
_entity.id
_entity.type
_entity.pdbx_description
1 polymer ?
#
loop_
_entity_poly.entity_id
_entity_poly.type
_entity_poly.pdbx_seq_one_letter_code
_entity_poly.pdbx_strand_id
1 'polypeptide(L)'
;MKISKELIEKYHLGECDLQESKFVEEWLFSEETDLELQLPVQENKAEIKTQMWEEIQQILPAELPAIKEEPTFILIKSSRIMRWTRMIAAILFIGLSSLTGYHLYYTPSDPLGPVSVNNTSLLKVRHIDSRAYCISLAPESTAKINYQTGSIDFSGSIIISPKKDIELSIGGREGKMTFKTGQTYIAMNGKSGYDRFILINQRNLMDLPPVLQKQLMNKFSI
;
A
#
# COMPACT_ATOMS: atom_id res chain seq x y z
N MET A 1 32.03 -23.32 13.70
CA MET A 1 32.44 -24.57 13.00
C MET A 1 32.85 -24.21 11.57
N LYS A 2 33.59 -25.06 10.86
CA LYS A 2 33.79 -24.88 9.41
C LYS A 2 32.89 -25.88 8.69
N ILE A 3 32.19 -25.45 7.65
CA ILE A 3 31.37 -26.34 6.82
C ILE A 3 32.32 -27.28 6.07
N SER A 4 32.23 -28.58 6.34
CA SER A 4 33.01 -29.62 5.66
C SER A 4 32.12 -30.38 4.67
N LYS A 5 32.74 -31.01 3.67
CA LYS A 5 32.04 -31.85 2.68
C LYS A 5 31.20 -32.95 3.34
N GLU A 6 31.76 -33.59 4.37
CA GLU A 6 31.09 -34.65 5.14
C GLU A 6 29.81 -34.14 5.84
N LEU A 7 29.80 -32.89 6.31
CA LEU A 7 28.63 -32.29 6.96
C LEU A 7 27.51 -31.99 5.94
N ILE A 8 27.86 -31.60 4.72
CA ILE A 8 26.91 -31.37 3.63
C ILE A 8 26.30 -32.70 3.15
N GLU A 9 27.12 -33.74 3.00
CA GLU A 9 26.64 -35.08 2.65
C GLU A 9 25.68 -35.63 3.72
N LYS A 10 26.02 -35.45 5.00
CA LYS A 10 25.17 -35.81 6.13
C LYS A 10 23.84 -35.04 6.14
N TYR A 11 23.85 -33.76 5.77
CA TYR A 11 22.65 -32.93 5.64
C TYR A 11 21.73 -33.44 4.52
N HIS A 12 22.29 -33.84 3.37
CA HIS A 12 21.51 -34.44 2.27
C HIS A 12 20.87 -35.77 2.65
N LEU A 13 21.51 -36.54 3.51
CA LEU A 13 20.99 -37.82 4.01
C LEU A 13 19.99 -37.64 5.17
N GLY A 14 19.79 -36.41 5.68
CA GLY A 14 18.88 -36.12 6.79
C GLY A 14 19.38 -36.61 8.15
N GLU A 15 20.67 -36.93 8.28
CA GLU A 15 21.26 -37.50 9.50
C GLU A 15 21.87 -36.44 10.43
N CYS A 16 21.71 -35.15 10.12
CA CYS A 16 22.24 -34.04 10.92
C CYS A 16 21.50 -33.86 12.26
N ASP A 17 22.26 -33.47 13.30
CA ASP A 17 21.67 -33.02 14.56
C ASP A 17 21.08 -31.60 14.41
N LEU A 18 20.14 -31.22 15.28
CA LEU A 18 19.40 -29.93 15.22
C LEU A 18 20.31 -28.69 15.23
N GLN A 19 21.49 -28.81 15.86
CA GLN A 19 22.50 -27.74 15.86
C GLN A 19 23.29 -27.71 14.55
N GLU A 20 23.58 -28.88 13.97
CA GLU A 20 24.30 -29.02 12.70
C GLU A 20 23.44 -28.55 11.52
N SER A 21 22.15 -28.91 11.49
CA SER A 21 21.24 -28.53 10.41
C SER A 21 21.07 -27.01 10.34
N LYS A 22 20.86 -26.35 11.48
CA LYS A 22 20.74 -24.89 11.57
C LYS A 22 22.02 -24.19 11.14
N PHE A 23 23.18 -24.73 11.50
CA PHE A 23 24.47 -24.17 11.08
C PHE A 23 24.70 -24.29 9.57
N VAL A 24 24.27 -25.40 8.96
CA VAL A 24 24.32 -25.59 7.50
C VAL A 24 23.33 -24.68 6.77
N GLU A 25 22.11 -24.54 7.29
CA GLU A 25 21.10 -23.63 6.74
C GLU A 25 21.58 -22.17 6.84
N GLU A 26 22.09 -21.75 7.98
CA GLU A 26 22.61 -20.39 8.18
C GLU A 26 23.77 -20.09 7.24
N TRP A 27 24.64 -21.07 6.95
CA TRP A 27 25.69 -20.92 5.94
C TRP A 27 25.14 -20.87 4.51
N LEU A 28 24.22 -21.77 4.14
CA LEU A 28 23.58 -21.78 2.80
C LEU A 28 22.82 -20.49 2.49
N PHE A 29 22.22 -19.88 3.50
CA PHE A 29 21.44 -18.63 3.38
C PHE A 29 22.22 -17.39 3.81
N SER A 30 23.52 -17.52 4.13
CA SER A 30 24.36 -16.36 4.41
C SER A 30 24.72 -15.63 3.12
N GLU A 31 24.45 -14.33 3.10
CA GLU A 31 24.79 -13.41 1.99
C GLU A 31 26.31 -13.32 1.74
N GLU A 32 27.15 -13.87 2.62
CA GLU A 32 28.61 -13.95 2.45
C GLU A 32 29.02 -14.93 1.34
N THR A 33 28.16 -15.87 0.97
CA THR A 33 28.42 -16.84 -0.12
C THR A 33 28.14 -16.26 -1.51
N ASP A 34 27.51 -15.08 -1.57
CA ASP A 34 27.34 -14.27 -2.79
C ASP A 34 28.59 -13.42 -3.11
N LEU A 35 29.72 -13.68 -2.44
CA LEU A 35 31.03 -13.22 -2.90
C LEU A 35 31.25 -13.76 -4.31
N GLU A 36 30.99 -12.87 -5.26
CA GLU A 36 31.12 -13.00 -6.69
C GLU A 36 32.08 -14.14 -7.04
N LEU A 37 31.52 -15.20 -7.62
CA LEU A 37 32.28 -16.21 -8.34
C LEU A 37 32.86 -15.50 -9.57
N GLN A 38 33.88 -14.66 -9.33
CA GLN A 38 34.63 -13.94 -10.34
C GLN A 38 35.39 -15.01 -11.08
N LEU A 39 34.80 -15.46 -12.18
CA LEU A 39 35.51 -16.22 -13.19
C LEU A 39 36.78 -15.42 -13.52
N PRO A 40 37.96 -16.07 -13.56
CA PRO A 40 39.21 -15.38 -13.85
C PRO A 40 39.04 -14.52 -15.10
N VAL A 41 39.32 -13.22 -14.96
CA VAL A 41 39.07 -12.16 -15.96
C VAL A 41 39.76 -12.43 -17.32
N GLN A 42 40.66 -13.41 -17.37
CA GLN A 42 41.51 -13.71 -18.52
C GLN A 42 41.06 -14.90 -19.38
N GLU A 43 39.96 -15.60 -19.05
CA GLU A 43 39.54 -16.75 -19.85
C GLU A 43 38.37 -16.44 -20.78
N ASN A 44 38.48 -16.87 -22.05
CA ASN A 44 37.45 -16.67 -23.06
C ASN A 44 36.24 -17.55 -22.76
N LYS A 45 35.21 -16.98 -22.14
CA LYS A 45 33.96 -17.65 -21.74
C LYS A 45 33.32 -18.49 -22.87
N ALA A 46 33.47 -18.08 -24.12
CA ALA A 46 32.94 -18.81 -25.27
C ALA A 46 33.70 -20.12 -25.55
N GLU A 47 35.00 -20.12 -25.31
CA GLU A 47 35.89 -21.27 -25.54
C GLU A 47 35.70 -22.32 -24.44
N ILE A 48 35.66 -21.89 -23.18
CA ILE A 48 35.35 -22.76 -22.03
C ILE A 48 33.99 -23.42 -22.22
N LYS A 49 32.97 -22.65 -22.62
CA LYS A 49 31.62 -23.20 -22.83
C LYS A 49 31.61 -24.29 -23.90
N THR A 50 32.37 -24.08 -24.97
CA THR A 50 32.49 -25.07 -26.06
C THR A 50 33.20 -26.32 -25.56
N GLN A 51 34.32 -26.15 -24.85
CA GLN A 51 35.09 -27.26 -24.29
C GLN A 51 34.29 -28.07 -23.27
N MET A 52 33.57 -27.41 -22.35
CA MET A 52 32.68 -28.07 -21.39
C MET A 52 31.58 -28.86 -22.10
N TRP A 53 31.01 -28.30 -23.17
CA TRP A 53 29.95 -28.97 -23.92
C TRP A 53 30.48 -30.17 -24.70
N GLU A 54 31.70 -30.08 -25.23
CA GLU A 54 32.38 -31.15 -25.95
C GLU A 54 32.77 -32.31 -25.01
N GLU A 55 33.25 -32.01 -23.80
CA GLU A 55 33.52 -33.02 -22.77
C GLU A 55 32.23 -33.74 -22.32
N ILE A 56 31.13 -33.01 -22.16
CA ILE A 56 29.81 -33.60 -21.85
C ILE A 56 29.33 -34.49 -23.01
N GLN A 57 29.52 -34.07 -24.26
CA GLN A 57 29.13 -34.88 -25.42
C GLN A 57 29.90 -36.21 -25.50
N GLN A 58 31.14 -36.27 -25.04
CA GLN A 58 31.95 -37.48 -25.07
C GLN A 58 31.49 -38.56 -24.07
N ILE A 59 30.88 -38.16 -22.96
CA ILE A 59 30.34 -39.07 -21.95
C ILE A 59 28.86 -39.43 -22.18
N LEU A 60 28.18 -38.75 -23.11
CA LEU A 60 26.82 -39.12 -23.48
C LEU A 60 26.82 -40.37 -24.37
N PRO A 61 26.03 -41.40 -24.05
CA PRO A 61 25.88 -42.57 -24.92
C PRO A 61 25.35 -42.13 -26.30
N ALA A 62 26.01 -42.58 -27.37
CA ALA A 62 25.77 -42.20 -28.76
C ALA A 62 24.38 -42.57 -29.31
N GLU A 63 23.53 -43.22 -28.52
CA GLU A 63 22.16 -43.57 -28.86
C GLU A 63 21.22 -43.22 -27.71
N LEU A 64 20.95 -41.93 -27.54
CA LEU A 64 19.64 -41.54 -27.00
C LEU A 64 18.63 -41.79 -28.12
N PRO A 65 17.58 -42.62 -27.91
CA PRO A 65 16.55 -42.79 -28.92
C PRO A 65 15.97 -41.43 -29.25
N ALA A 66 15.96 -41.08 -30.53
CA ALA A 66 15.41 -39.84 -31.05
C ALA A 66 14.07 -39.55 -30.35
N ILE A 67 14.08 -38.51 -29.51
CA ILE A 67 12.87 -37.98 -28.90
C ILE A 67 11.94 -37.69 -30.07
N LYS A 68 10.83 -38.43 -30.15
CA LYS A 68 9.78 -38.16 -31.14
C LYS A 68 9.42 -36.70 -30.99
N GLU A 69 9.79 -35.91 -31.98
CA GLU A 69 9.46 -34.50 -32.05
C GLU A 69 7.94 -34.39 -31.86
N GLU A 70 7.54 -33.77 -30.75
CA GLU A 70 6.18 -33.25 -30.61
C GLU A 70 5.88 -32.43 -31.86
N PRO A 71 4.64 -32.44 -32.39
CA PRO A 71 4.33 -31.74 -33.62
C PRO A 71 4.65 -30.26 -33.45
N THR A 72 5.80 -29.86 -33.97
CA THR A 72 6.18 -28.46 -34.07
C THR A 72 5.12 -27.83 -34.96
N PHE A 73 4.24 -27.03 -34.36
CA PHE A 73 3.32 -26.20 -35.10
C PHE A 73 4.16 -25.40 -36.09
N ILE A 74 4.04 -25.76 -37.37
CA ILE A 74 4.68 -25.05 -38.46
C ILE A 74 4.04 -23.67 -38.47
N LEU A 75 4.69 -22.69 -37.85
CA LEU A 75 4.36 -21.29 -38.00
C LEU A 75 4.68 -20.92 -39.44
N ILE A 76 3.72 -21.14 -40.34
CA ILE A 76 3.71 -20.57 -41.68
C ILE A 76 3.75 -19.06 -41.47
N LYS A 77 4.94 -18.49 -41.63
CA LYS A 77 5.20 -17.04 -41.52
C LYS A 77 4.59 -16.36 -42.74
N SER A 78 3.27 -16.28 -42.76
CA SER A 78 2.51 -15.51 -43.76
C SER A 78 2.64 -14.04 -43.43
N SER A 79 3.38 -13.31 -44.28
CA SER A 79 3.61 -11.87 -44.16
C SER A 79 2.32 -11.03 -44.18
N ARG A 80 1.19 -11.62 -44.61
CA ARG A 80 -0.14 -11.01 -44.48
C ARG A 80 -0.65 -11.06 -43.04
N ILE A 81 -0.53 -12.19 -42.33
CA ILE A 81 -1.05 -12.35 -40.95
C ILE A 81 -0.31 -11.39 -39.99
N MET A 82 0.98 -11.13 -40.22
CA MET A 82 1.77 -10.21 -39.40
C MET A 82 1.34 -8.73 -39.52
N ARG A 83 0.61 -8.34 -40.58
CA ARG A 83 0.01 -7.00 -40.68
C ARG A 83 -1.30 -6.89 -39.89
N TRP A 84 -2.08 -7.97 -39.80
CA TRP A 84 -3.33 -8.00 -39.04
C TRP A 84 -3.09 -8.12 -37.53
N THR A 85 -2.06 -8.84 -37.10
CA THR A 85 -1.70 -8.94 -35.66
C THR A 85 -1.25 -7.60 -35.07
N ARG A 86 -0.61 -6.74 -35.87
CA ARG A 86 -0.24 -5.36 -35.48
C ARG A 86 -1.47 -4.46 -35.30
N MET A 87 -2.51 -4.64 -36.12
CA MET A 87 -3.78 -3.91 -35.95
C MET A 87 -4.54 -4.35 -34.71
N ILE A 88 -4.61 -5.66 -34.43
CA ILE A 88 -5.35 -6.20 -33.27
C ILE A 88 -4.70 -5.75 -31.95
N ALA A 89 -3.37 -5.73 -31.86
CA ALA A 89 -2.66 -5.25 -30.67
C ALA A 89 -2.93 -3.76 -30.37
N ALA A 90 -2.96 -2.91 -31.41
CA ALA A 90 -3.23 -1.48 -31.23
C ALA A 90 -4.65 -1.21 -30.72
N ILE A 91 -5.65 -1.97 -31.19
CA ILE A 91 -7.04 -1.84 -30.75
C ILE A 91 -7.18 -2.23 -29.27
N LEU A 92 -6.51 -3.29 -28.83
CA LEU A 92 -6.51 -3.68 -27.41
C LEU A 92 -5.85 -2.61 -26.53
N PHE A 93 -4.72 -2.04 -26.96
CA PHE A 93 -4.05 -0.98 -26.20
C PHE A 93 -4.88 0.31 -26.11
N ILE A 94 -5.53 0.72 -27.20
CA ILE A 94 -6.43 1.88 -27.22
C ILE A 94 -7.68 1.61 -26.38
N GLY A 95 -8.25 0.39 -26.45
CA GLY A 95 -9.39 -0.02 -25.63
C GLY A 95 -9.05 -0.03 -24.14
N LEU A 96 -7.93 -0.61 -23.74
CA LEU A 96 -7.51 -0.67 -22.35
C LEU A 96 -7.14 0.73 -21.80
N SER A 97 -6.46 1.54 -22.60
CA SER A 97 -6.09 2.92 -22.22
C SER A 97 -7.30 3.85 -22.14
N SER A 98 -8.27 3.71 -23.05
CA SER A 98 -9.50 4.49 -23.00
C SER A 98 -10.40 4.05 -21.83
N LEU A 99 -10.48 2.76 -21.53
CA LEU A 99 -11.22 2.25 -20.37
C LEU A 99 -10.57 2.70 -19.05
N THR A 100 -9.25 2.59 -18.92
CA THR A 100 -8.53 3.05 -17.72
C THR A 100 -8.56 4.57 -17.58
N GLY A 101 -8.42 5.33 -18.68
CA GLY A 101 -8.58 6.78 -18.68
C GLY A 101 -9.99 7.23 -18.33
N TYR A 102 -11.01 6.57 -18.89
CA TYR A 102 -12.41 6.82 -18.55
C TYR A 102 -12.67 6.48 -17.08
N HIS A 103 -12.19 5.34 -16.61
CA HIS A 103 -12.34 4.95 -15.21
C HIS A 103 -11.64 5.95 -14.28
N LEU A 104 -10.42 6.39 -14.58
CA LEU A 104 -9.70 7.38 -13.77
C LEU A 104 -10.34 8.77 -13.80
N TYR A 105 -10.98 9.14 -14.91
CA TYR A 105 -11.65 10.44 -15.05
C TYR A 105 -13.03 10.45 -14.38
N TYR A 106 -13.79 9.36 -14.51
CA TYR A 106 -15.16 9.26 -13.98
C TYR A 106 -15.25 8.61 -12.60
N THR A 107 -14.20 7.93 -12.10
CA THR A 107 -14.14 7.61 -10.68
C THR A 107 -13.64 8.83 -9.93
N PRO A 108 -14.50 9.52 -9.15
CA PRO A 108 -14.03 10.54 -8.26
C PRO A 108 -13.03 9.88 -7.31
N SER A 109 -11.78 10.29 -7.37
CA SER A 109 -10.71 9.87 -6.46
C SER A 109 -10.89 10.51 -5.08
N ASP A 110 -12.13 10.67 -4.63
CA ASP A 110 -12.38 11.10 -3.28
C ASP A 110 -12.23 9.88 -2.36
N PRO A 111 -11.32 9.92 -1.38
CA PRO A 111 -11.24 8.89 -0.35
C PRO A 111 -12.44 9.06 0.59
N LEU A 112 -13.62 8.62 0.14
CA LEU A 112 -14.91 8.74 0.84
C LEU A 112 -15.35 7.40 1.43
N GLY A 113 -14.39 6.56 1.81
CA GLY A 113 -14.67 5.49 2.76
C GLY A 113 -15.05 6.07 4.12
N PRO A 114 -15.81 5.35 4.95
CA PRO A 114 -16.08 5.78 6.32
C PRO A 114 -14.74 5.89 7.08
N VAL A 115 -14.38 7.10 7.48
CA VAL A 115 -13.14 7.36 8.23
C VAL A 115 -13.50 7.35 9.71
N SER A 116 -13.06 6.31 10.42
CA SER A 116 -13.12 6.27 11.88
C SER A 116 -11.76 6.60 12.46
N VAL A 117 -11.69 7.65 13.27
CA VAL A 117 -10.46 8.09 13.94
C VAL A 117 -10.71 8.15 15.43
N ASN A 118 -9.90 7.41 16.16
CA ASN A 118 -9.83 7.47 17.61
C ASN A 118 -8.53 8.18 18.01
N ASN A 119 -8.63 9.23 18.83
CA ASN A 119 -7.48 9.85 19.47
C ASN A 119 -7.42 9.44 20.94
N THR A 120 -6.77 8.30 21.20
CA THR A 120 -6.49 7.81 22.56
C THR A 120 -5.38 8.60 23.26
N SER A 121 -4.79 9.60 22.61
CA SER A 121 -3.70 10.39 23.20
C SER A 121 -4.25 11.31 24.29
N LEU A 122 -3.56 11.37 25.43
CA LEU A 122 -3.93 12.24 26.56
C LEU A 122 -3.49 13.70 26.39
N LEU A 123 -2.48 13.95 25.53
CA LEU A 123 -1.83 15.26 25.41
C LEU A 123 -1.69 15.76 23.97
N LYS A 124 -1.90 14.90 22.96
CA LYS A 124 -1.61 15.23 21.56
C LYS A 124 -2.88 15.36 20.74
N VAL A 125 -3.00 16.46 20.00
CA VAL A 125 -4.05 16.67 18.99
C VAL A 125 -3.74 15.80 17.78
N ARG A 126 -4.76 15.10 17.26
CA ARG A 126 -4.62 14.29 16.04
C ARG A 126 -5.22 15.05 14.86
N HIS A 127 -4.39 15.32 13.86
CA HIS A 127 -4.80 15.97 12.63
C HIS A 127 -5.12 14.94 11.55
N ILE A 128 -6.25 15.13 10.88
CA ILE A 128 -6.70 14.37 9.72
C ILE A 128 -6.76 15.36 8.58
N ASP A 129 -5.89 15.17 7.59
CA ASP A 129 -5.92 15.96 6.37
C ASP A 129 -6.56 15.16 5.25
N SER A 130 -7.65 15.68 4.70
CA SER A 130 -8.38 15.14 3.56
C SER A 130 -8.43 16.16 2.43
N ARG A 131 -8.80 15.73 1.22
CA ARG A 131 -8.97 16.64 0.08
C ARG A 131 -10.08 17.67 0.31
N ALA A 132 -11.13 17.28 1.03
CA ALA A 132 -12.30 18.13 1.27
C ALA A 132 -12.22 18.95 2.57
N TYR A 133 -11.44 18.53 3.56
CA TYR A 133 -11.36 19.19 4.88
C TYR A 133 -10.06 18.86 5.61
N CYS A 134 -9.76 19.66 6.63
CA CYS A 134 -8.84 19.31 7.70
C CYS A 134 -9.62 19.19 9.02
N ILE A 135 -9.42 18.11 9.77
CA ILE A 135 -10.04 17.92 11.08
C ILE A 135 -8.97 17.73 12.13
N SER A 136 -9.12 18.40 13.28
CA SER A 136 -8.25 18.23 14.43
C SER A 136 -9.06 17.68 15.60
N LEU A 137 -8.68 16.51 16.11
CA LEU A 137 -9.31 15.89 17.27
C LEU A 137 -8.51 16.23 18.52
N ALA A 138 -9.19 16.78 19.54
CA ALA A 138 -8.60 16.99 20.85
C ALA A 138 -8.18 15.64 21.50
N PRO A 139 -7.38 15.68 22.57
CA PRO A 139 -7.14 14.52 23.41
C PRO A 139 -8.44 13.85 23.87
N GLU A 140 -8.43 12.53 24.03
CA GLU A 140 -9.59 11.70 24.41
C GLU A 140 -10.83 11.87 23.52
N SER A 141 -10.66 12.22 22.24
CA SER A 141 -11.77 12.46 21.33
C SER A 141 -11.83 11.40 20.23
N THR A 142 -13.04 11.08 19.80
CA THR A 142 -13.31 10.13 18.70
C THR A 142 -14.18 10.79 17.65
N ALA A 143 -13.93 10.47 16.38
CA ALA A 143 -14.76 10.93 15.27
C ALA A 143 -14.94 9.81 14.25
N LYS A 144 -16.16 9.65 13.77
CA LYS A 144 -16.57 8.78 12.67
C LYS A 144 -17.23 9.64 11.62
N ILE A 145 -16.66 9.66 10.43
CA ILE A 145 -17.11 10.50 9.34
C ILE A 145 -17.49 9.58 8.20
N ASN A 146 -18.77 9.58 7.87
CA ASN A 146 -19.27 8.91 6.68
C ASN A 146 -19.68 9.97 5.66
N TYR A 147 -18.87 10.08 4.61
CA TYR A 147 -19.09 11.05 3.56
C TYR A 147 -20.23 10.69 2.61
N GLN A 148 -20.48 9.39 2.41
CA GLN A 148 -21.56 8.93 1.52
C GLN A 148 -22.92 9.33 2.07
N THR A 149 -23.07 9.26 3.39
CA THR A 149 -24.28 9.67 4.11
C THR A 149 -24.23 11.13 4.55
N GLY A 150 -23.07 11.79 4.40
CA GLY A 150 -22.84 13.15 4.89
C GLY A 150 -22.99 13.25 6.41
N SER A 151 -22.70 12.20 7.18
CA SER A 151 -22.86 12.19 8.63
C SER A 151 -21.52 12.19 9.36
N ILE A 152 -21.42 13.04 10.39
CA ILE A 152 -20.30 13.09 11.32
C ILE A 152 -20.80 12.78 12.73
N ASP A 153 -20.26 11.72 13.31
CA ASP A 153 -20.49 11.34 14.69
C ASP A 153 -19.19 11.52 15.47
N PHE A 154 -19.23 12.27 16.57
CA PHE A 154 -18.03 12.56 17.34
C PHE A 154 -18.32 12.61 18.84
N SER A 155 -17.32 12.21 19.62
CA SER A 155 -17.31 12.33 21.07
C SER A 155 -16.09 13.13 21.51
N GLY A 156 -16.29 14.12 22.39
CA GLY A 156 -15.25 15.04 22.82
C GLY A 156 -15.23 16.35 22.02
N SER A 157 -14.05 16.85 21.67
CA SER A 157 -13.88 18.16 21.03
C SER A 157 -13.17 18.01 19.69
N ILE A 158 -13.72 18.62 18.64
CA ILE A 158 -13.17 18.58 17.29
C ILE A 158 -13.14 19.99 16.66
N ILE A 159 -12.14 20.23 15.81
CA ILE A 159 -12.08 21.40 14.93
C ILE A 159 -12.19 20.92 13.50
N ILE A 160 -13.07 21.54 12.71
CA ILE A 160 -13.32 21.23 11.32
C ILE A 160 -13.01 22.48 10.47
N SER A 161 -12.09 22.34 9.53
CA SER A 161 -11.72 23.38 8.56
C SER A 161 -11.97 22.85 7.14
N PRO A 162 -13.13 23.17 6.54
CA PRO A 162 -13.47 22.75 5.17
C PRO A 162 -12.59 23.44 4.13
N LYS A 163 -12.12 22.67 3.15
CA LYS A 163 -11.42 23.17 1.95
C LYS A 163 -12.38 23.45 0.79
N LYS A 164 -13.61 22.91 0.88
CA LYS A 164 -14.74 23.13 -0.02
C LYS A 164 -16.00 23.27 0.83
N ASP A 165 -17.05 23.83 0.25
CA ASP A 165 -18.35 23.91 0.92
C ASP A 165 -18.91 22.50 1.06
N ILE A 166 -19.16 22.08 2.30
CA ILE A 166 -19.64 20.72 2.62
C ILE A 166 -20.88 20.81 3.49
N GLU A 167 -21.83 19.92 3.25
CA GLU A 167 -23.00 19.74 4.09
C GLU A 167 -22.84 18.47 4.91
N LEU A 168 -22.85 18.61 6.24
CA LEU A 168 -22.74 17.48 7.15
C LEU A 168 -23.86 17.49 8.18
N SER A 169 -24.38 16.31 8.51
CA SER A 169 -25.28 16.07 9.64
C SER A 169 -24.47 15.63 10.86
N ILE A 170 -24.68 16.29 12.01
CA ILE A 170 -23.95 15.99 13.24
C ILE A 170 -24.79 15.06 14.12
N GLY A 171 -24.21 13.96 14.59
CA GLY A 171 -24.76 13.15 15.68
C GLY A 171 -26.15 12.56 15.40
N GLY A 172 -26.45 12.19 14.16
CA GLY A 172 -27.69 11.51 13.80
C GLY A 172 -28.96 12.36 13.86
N ARG A 173 -28.88 13.68 14.07
CA ARG A 173 -30.06 14.57 13.98
C ARG A 173 -30.42 14.86 12.53
N GLU A 174 -31.72 14.96 12.27
CA GLU A 174 -32.27 15.47 11.01
C GLU A 174 -32.01 16.97 10.89
N GLY A 175 -30.83 17.32 10.39
CA GLY A 175 -30.42 18.70 10.13
C GLY A 175 -29.07 18.72 9.46
N LYS A 176 -29.06 19.04 8.16
CA LYS A 176 -27.82 19.28 7.43
C LYS A 176 -27.32 20.67 7.78
N MET A 177 -26.06 20.76 8.21
CA MET A 177 -25.41 22.03 8.44
C MET A 177 -24.36 22.26 7.34
N THR A 178 -24.38 23.45 6.77
CA THR A 178 -23.43 23.84 5.72
C THR A 178 -22.19 24.45 6.36
N PHE A 179 -21.04 23.84 6.09
CA PHE A 179 -19.73 24.31 6.49
C PHE A 179 -19.09 24.99 5.28
N LYS A 180 -18.79 26.27 5.41
CA LYS A 180 -18.25 27.08 4.33
C LYS A 180 -16.73 26.99 4.28
N THR A 181 -16.20 27.03 3.06
CA THR A 181 -14.77 27.08 2.79
C THR A 181 -14.12 28.29 3.48
N GLY A 182 -12.96 28.08 4.10
CA GLY A 182 -12.22 29.15 4.78
C GLY A 182 -12.81 29.61 6.12
N GLN A 183 -13.81 28.89 6.64
CA GLN A 183 -14.30 29.03 8.00
C GLN A 183 -13.90 27.82 8.83
N THR A 184 -13.39 28.07 10.04
CA THR A 184 -13.06 27.00 10.97
C THR A 184 -14.17 26.89 11.99
N TYR A 185 -14.68 25.67 12.17
CA TYR A 185 -15.77 25.37 13.07
C TYR A 185 -15.26 24.50 14.21
N ILE A 186 -15.65 24.85 15.43
CA ILE A 186 -15.28 24.14 16.64
C ILE A 186 -16.54 23.47 17.15
N ALA A 187 -16.50 22.14 17.27
CA ALA A 187 -17.60 21.35 17.77
C ALA A 187 -17.19 20.64 19.06
N MET A 188 -18.01 20.74 20.11
CA MET A 188 -17.78 20.08 21.39
C MET A 188 -19.00 19.32 21.84
N ASN A 189 -18.83 18.05 22.18
CA ASN A 189 -19.85 17.21 22.81
C ASN A 189 -19.52 17.05 24.31
N GLY A 190 -20.46 17.41 25.18
CA GLY A 190 -20.29 17.33 26.63
C GLY A 190 -20.51 15.91 27.15
N LYS A 191 -19.68 15.44 28.09
CA LYS A 191 -19.81 14.10 28.73
C LYS A 191 -21.10 13.93 29.58
N SER A 192 -22.00 14.91 29.61
CA SER A 192 -23.16 14.96 30.52
C SER A 192 -24.46 14.81 29.75
N GLY A 193 -24.87 13.55 29.52
CA GLY A 193 -26.26 13.05 29.37
C GLY A 193 -27.24 13.70 28.40
N TYR A 194 -26.87 14.80 27.76
CA TYR A 194 -27.66 15.58 26.82
C TYR A 194 -26.76 15.83 25.62
N ASP A 195 -27.16 15.32 24.45
CA ASP A 195 -26.56 15.54 23.13
C ASP A 195 -26.60 17.01 22.70
N ARG A 196 -26.03 17.90 23.50
CA ARG A 196 -25.88 19.32 23.22
C ARG A 196 -24.46 19.51 22.73
N PHE A 197 -24.27 19.36 21.43
CA PHE A 197 -23.04 19.79 20.79
C PHE A 197 -23.08 21.30 20.59
N ILE A 198 -21.98 21.96 20.93
CA ILE A 198 -21.80 23.39 20.67
C ILE A 198 -20.99 23.50 19.40
N LEU A 199 -21.57 24.05 18.34
CA LEU A 199 -20.88 24.32 17.08
C LEU A 199 -20.75 25.83 16.88
N ILE A 200 -19.51 26.30 16.80
CA ILE A 200 -19.22 27.73 16.71
C ILE A 200 -18.12 27.97 15.69
N ASN A 201 -18.23 29.04 14.92
CA ASN A 201 -17.15 29.50 14.06
C ASN A 201 -16.03 30.08 14.94
N GLN A 202 -14.77 29.73 14.69
CA GLN A 202 -13.61 30.23 15.43
C GLN A 202 -13.57 31.76 15.53
N ARG A 203 -14.11 32.50 14.56
CA ARG A 203 -14.20 33.97 14.61
C ARG A 203 -15.09 34.48 15.76
N ASN A 204 -16.05 33.67 16.19
CA ASN A 204 -16.98 33.96 17.29
C ASN A 204 -16.53 33.29 18.60
N LEU A 205 -15.27 32.83 18.68
CA LEU A 205 -14.72 32.22 19.90
C LEU A 205 -14.74 33.21 21.07
N MET A 206 -14.59 34.51 20.79
CA MET A 206 -14.60 35.57 21.81
C MET A 206 -15.99 35.82 22.42
N ASP A 207 -17.06 35.37 21.76
CA ASP A 207 -18.44 35.50 22.23
C ASP A 207 -18.82 34.37 23.20
N LEU A 208 -17.95 33.36 23.38
CA LEU A 208 -18.18 32.27 24.30
C LEU A 208 -17.99 32.69 25.76
N PRO A 209 -18.71 32.07 26.71
CA PRO A 209 -18.38 32.19 28.13
C PRO A 209 -16.89 31.89 28.40
N PRO A 210 -16.21 32.67 29.26
CA PRO A 210 -14.77 32.54 29.51
C PRO A 210 -14.31 31.14 29.92
N VAL A 211 -15.19 30.37 30.56
CA VAL A 211 -14.93 28.96 30.93
C VAL A 211 -14.73 28.08 29.70
N LEU A 212 -15.58 28.23 28.67
CA LEU A 212 -15.50 27.45 27.43
C LEU A 212 -14.30 27.88 26.58
N GLN A 213 -13.98 29.17 26.56
CA GLN A 213 -12.78 29.68 25.89
C GLN A 213 -11.52 29.03 26.46
N LYS A 214 -11.34 29.08 27.79
CA LYS A 214 -10.18 28.46 28.45
C LYS A 214 -10.07 26.96 28.19
N GLN A 215 -11.20 26.25 28.16
CA GLN A 215 -11.22 24.82 27.85
C GLN A 215 -10.76 24.53 26.41
N LEU A 216 -11.19 25.34 25.44
CA LEU A 216 -10.79 25.20 24.04
C LEU A 216 -9.31 25.53 23.84
N MET A 217 -8.85 26.64 24.43
CA MET A 217 -7.44 27.05 24.39
C MET A 217 -6.53 25.95 24.96
N ASN A 218 -6.88 25.38 26.11
CA ASN A 218 -6.08 24.32 26.73
C ASN A 218 -6.07 23.01 25.93
N LYS A 219 -7.21 22.63 25.32
CA LYS A 219 -7.31 21.35 24.60
C LYS A 219 -6.69 21.36 23.21
N PHE A 220 -6.65 22.52 22.56
CA PHE A 220 -6.14 22.68 21.21
C PHE A 220 -4.85 23.50 21.13
N SER A 221 -4.35 23.98 22.27
CA SER A 221 -3.14 24.82 22.38
C SER A 221 -3.18 26.05 21.45
N ILE A 222 -4.34 26.71 21.41
CA ILE A 222 -4.63 27.93 20.64
C ILE A 222 -4.85 29.12 21.57
#